data_AF-A0A852CQK5-F1
#
_entry.id   AF-A0A852CQK5-F1
#
_cell.length_a   1.000
_cell.length_b   1.000
_cell.length_c   1.000
_cell.angle_alpha   90.00
_cell.angle_beta   90.00
_cell.angle_gamma   90.00
#
_symmetry.space_group_name_H-M   'P 1'
#
loop_
_entity.id
_entity.type
_entity.pdbx_description
1 polymer ?
#
loop_
_entity_poly.entity_id
_entity_poly.type
_entity_poly.pdbx_seq_one_letter_code
_entity_poly.pdbx_strand_id
1 'polypeptide(L)'
;MGDEATTHYAPSIEQLALGRRFLRRHLGSCGVPRVAWQIDPFGHSREMAAIFAQMGYDGLFVGRVDYQDKATRESSRQLEMLWRGSDDLAQPTADIFTGGT
;
A
#
# COMPACT_ATOMS: atom_id res chain seq x y z
N MET A 1 4.79 -4.31 -8.41
CA MET A 1 3.56 -4.94 -7.89
C MET A 1 3.91 -6.37 -7.55
N GLY A 2 3.65 -6.80 -6.32
CA GLY A 2 3.85 -8.18 -5.86
C GLY A 2 2.54 -8.69 -5.26
N ASP A 3 2.39 -10.00 -5.13
CA ASP A 3 1.27 -10.57 -4.38
C ASP A 3 1.33 -10.15 -2.90
N GLU A 4 0.20 -10.20 -2.21
CA GLU A 4 0.07 -9.82 -0.80
C GLU A 4 -0.37 -10.99 0.09
N ALA A 5 -0.78 -12.13 -0.49
CA ALA A 5 -1.27 -13.28 0.26
C ALA A 5 -0.17 -14.33 0.55
N THR A 6 0.72 -14.57 -0.41
CA THR A 6 1.67 -15.70 -0.38
C THR A 6 3.12 -15.28 -0.22
N THR A 7 3.41 -13.98 -0.19
CA THR A 7 4.77 -13.45 -0.06
C THR A 7 5.17 -13.26 1.40
N HIS A 8 6.38 -13.69 1.75
CA HIS A 8 7.00 -13.28 3.01
C HIS A 8 7.38 -11.78 2.95
N TYR A 9 7.34 -11.07 4.08
CA TYR A 9 7.59 -9.62 4.10
C TYR A 9 9.00 -9.24 3.59
N ALA A 10 10.01 -10.05 3.91
CA ALA A 10 11.41 -9.79 3.55
C ALA A 10 11.63 -9.61 2.03
N PRO A 11 11.26 -10.57 1.15
CA PRO A 11 11.40 -10.39 -0.29
C PRO A 11 10.54 -9.24 -0.85
N SER A 12 9.40 -8.93 -0.23
CA SER A 12 8.57 -7.78 -0.63
C SER A 12 9.31 -6.45 -0.38
N ILE A 13 9.96 -6.30 0.78
CA ILE A 13 10.79 -5.13 1.10
C ILE A 13 11.99 -5.04 0.14
N GLU A 14 12.67 -6.16 -0.11
CA GLU A 14 13.81 -6.19 -1.03
C GLU A 14 13.44 -5.77 -2.46
N GLN A 15 12.30 -6.26 -2.96
CA GLN A 15 11.78 -5.92 -4.28
C GLN A 15 11.46 -4.42 -4.39
N LEU A 16 10.78 -3.84 -3.39
CA LEU A 16 10.49 -2.41 -3.35
C LEU A 16 11.76 -1.56 -3.24
N ALA A 17 12.70 -1.96 -2.38
CA ALA A 17 13.98 -1.28 -2.19
C ALA A 17 14.83 -1.28 -3.47
N LEU A 18 14.84 -2.40 -4.21
CA LEU A 18 15.52 -2.52 -5.50
C LEU A 18 14.96 -1.52 -6.51
N GLY A 19 13.63 -1.49 -6.67
CA GLY A 19 12.95 -0.57 -7.59
C GLY A 19 13.18 0.89 -7.23
N ARG A 20 13.00 1.26 -5.95
CA ARG A 20 13.23 2.63 -5.48
C ARG A 20 14.68 3.07 -5.64
N ARG A 21 15.65 2.18 -5.38
CA ARG A 21 17.07 2.48 -5.59
C ARG A 21 17.38 2.75 -7.06
N PHE A 22 16.82 1.94 -7.96
CA PHE A 22 16.94 2.15 -9.40
C PHE A 22 16.38 3.50 -9.82
N LEU A 23 15.13 3.80 -9.44
CA LEU A 23 14.49 5.08 -9.77
C LEU A 23 15.28 6.28 -9.24
N ARG A 24 15.70 6.24 -7.97
CA ARG A 24 16.49 7.32 -7.38
C ARG A 24 17.82 7.56 -8.10
N ARG A 25 18.48 6.48 -8.57
CA ARG A 25 19.77 6.57 -9.27
C ARG A 25 19.63 7.21 -10.65
N HIS A 26 18.56 6.88 -11.37
CA HIS A 26 18.40 7.29 -12.78
C HIS A 26 17.53 8.54 -12.96
N LEU A 27 16.60 8.79 -12.05
CA LEU A 27 15.63 9.88 -12.12
C LEU A 27 15.80 10.89 -10.97
N GLY A 28 16.78 10.71 -10.08
CA GLY A 28 17.02 11.60 -8.95
C GLY A 28 15.91 11.54 -7.90
N SER A 29 15.81 12.60 -7.09
CA SER A 29 14.83 12.68 -5.99
C SER A 29 13.38 12.76 -6.47
N CYS A 30 13.12 13.34 -7.64
CA CYS A 30 11.77 13.47 -8.18
C CYS A 30 11.17 12.16 -8.70
N GLY A 31 12.01 11.16 -9.01
CA GLY A 31 11.56 9.83 -9.44
C GLY A 31 11.19 8.88 -8.30
N VAL A 32 11.30 9.29 -7.04
CA VAL A 32 10.89 8.46 -5.90
C VAL A 32 9.36 8.49 -5.80
N PRO A 33 8.66 7.35 -5.91
CA PRO A 33 7.21 7.31 -5.86
C PRO A 33 6.67 7.81 -4.51
N ARG A 34 5.57 8.56 -4.56
CA ARG A 34 4.81 9.02 -3.38
C ARG A 34 3.63 8.12 -3.03
N VAL A 35 3.08 7.42 -4.02
CA VAL A 35 1.91 6.55 -3.85
C VAL A 35 2.22 5.13 -4.31
N ALA A 36 1.63 4.16 -3.62
CA ALA A 36 1.66 2.76 -3.97
C ALA A 36 0.43 2.40 -4.81
N TRP A 37 0.59 1.45 -5.73
CA TRP A 37 -0.43 1.08 -6.70
C TRP A 37 -0.56 -0.45 -6.77
N GLN A 38 -1.63 -0.98 -6.17
CA GLN A 38 -1.92 -2.42 -6.01
C GLN A 38 -3.31 -2.74 -6.57
N ILE A 39 -3.50 -2.57 -7.88
CA ILE A 39 -4.82 -2.74 -8.52
C ILE A 39 -5.22 -4.19 -8.79
N ASP A 40 -4.27 -5.12 -8.82
CA ASP A 40 -4.48 -6.48 -9.30
C ASP A 40 -4.11 -7.64 -8.33
N PRO A 41 -3.54 -7.44 -7.12
CA PRO A 41 -3.48 -8.50 -6.11
C PRO A 41 -4.88 -8.98 -5.69
N PHE A 42 -5.05 -10.27 -5.41
CA PHE A 42 -6.33 -10.84 -5.00
C PHE A 42 -6.56 -10.69 -3.50
N GLY A 43 -6.95 -9.48 -3.09
CA GLY A 43 -7.03 -9.08 -1.69
C GLY A 43 -5.76 -8.37 -1.23
N HIS A 44 -5.85 -7.69 -0.09
CA HIS A 44 -4.80 -6.81 0.40
C HIS A 44 -4.45 -7.12 1.85
N SER A 45 -3.16 -7.09 2.16
CA SER A 45 -2.64 -7.43 3.47
C SER A 45 -2.40 -6.18 4.30
N ARG A 46 -2.76 -6.27 5.59
CA ARG A 46 -2.49 -5.20 6.55
C ARG A 46 -0.97 -4.93 6.71
N GLU A 47 -0.17 -5.99 6.61
CA GLU A 47 1.29 -5.90 6.69
C GLU A 47 1.87 -5.07 5.53
N MET A 48 1.37 -5.27 4.31
CA MET A 48 1.85 -4.50 3.15
C MET A 48 1.51 -3.01 3.28
N ALA A 49 0.34 -2.67 3.83
CA ALA A 49 -0.01 -1.28 4.16
C ALA A 49 0.98 -0.66 5.17
N ALA A 50 1.34 -1.40 6.23
CA ALA A 50 2.33 -0.96 7.21
C ALA A 50 3.73 -0.79 6.60
N ILE A 51 4.14 -1.69 5.70
CA ILE A 51 5.42 -1.59 4.97
C ILE A 51 5.43 -0.32 4.10
N PHE A 52 4.36 -0.05 3.34
CA PHE A 52 4.29 1.16 2.53
C PHE A 52 4.35 2.44 3.37
N ALA A 53 3.62 2.51 4.48
CA ALA A 53 3.68 3.64 5.41
C ALA A 53 5.10 3.86 5.93
N GLN A 54 5.76 2.80 6.44
CA GLN A 54 7.14 2.87 6.96
C GLN A 54 8.17 3.23 5.88
N MET A 55 7.92 2.88 4.62
CA MET A 55 8.76 3.28 3.49
C MET A 55 8.52 4.74 3.05
N GLY A 56 7.62 5.48 3.70
CA GLY A 56 7.33 6.88 3.44
C GLY A 56 6.46 7.12 2.21
N TYR A 57 5.56 6.17 1.89
CA TYR A 57 4.48 6.42 0.94
C TYR A 57 3.36 7.21 1.62
N ASP A 58 2.80 8.17 0.90
CA ASP A 58 1.72 9.03 1.37
C ASP A 58 0.34 8.38 1.15
N GLY A 59 0.23 7.48 0.17
CA GLY A 59 -1.03 6.80 -0.14
C GLY A 59 -0.86 5.46 -0.85
N LEU A 60 -1.90 4.64 -0.81
CA LEU A 60 -2.02 3.33 -1.41
C LEU A 60 -3.36 3.24 -2.15
N PHE A 61 -3.33 2.81 -3.41
CA PHE A 61 -4.55 2.57 -4.18
C PHE A 61 -4.71 1.09 -4.47
N VAL A 62 -5.91 0.59 -4.21
CA VAL A 62 -6.26 -0.83 -4.31
C VAL A 62 -7.41 -1.04 -5.29
N GLY A 63 -7.39 -2.15 -6.03
CA GLY A 63 -8.40 -2.44 -7.06
C GLY A 63 -9.32 -3.60 -6.74
N ARG A 64 -8.84 -4.65 -6.08
CA ARG A 64 -9.62 -5.86 -5.82
C ARG A 64 -9.97 -5.98 -4.34
N VAL A 65 -11.20 -5.62 -4.02
CA VAL A 65 -11.83 -5.84 -2.72
C VAL A 65 -13.04 -6.77 -2.90
N ASP A 66 -13.53 -7.36 -1.82
CA ASP A 66 -14.76 -8.14 -1.87
C ASP A 66 -15.92 -7.30 -2.43
N TYR A 67 -16.75 -7.89 -3.29
CA TYR A 67 -17.81 -7.15 -3.97
C TYR A 67 -18.90 -6.63 -3.01
N GLN A 68 -19.15 -7.32 -1.88
CA GLN A 68 -20.08 -6.87 -0.85
C GLN A 68 -19.49 -5.69 -0.07
N ASP A 69 -18.20 -5.75 0.24
CA ASP A 69 -17.48 -4.64 0.87
C ASP A 69 -17.46 -3.41 -0.05
N LYS A 70 -17.17 -3.61 -1.34
CA LYS A 70 -17.22 -2.54 -2.36
C LYS A 70 -18.59 -1.87 -2.41
N ALA A 71 -19.66 -2.64 -2.58
CA ALA A 71 -21.01 -2.11 -2.65
C ALA A 71 -21.41 -1.34 -1.37
N THR A 72 -21.00 -1.86 -0.20
CA THR A 72 -21.24 -1.21 1.08
C THR A 72 -20.51 0.14 1.15
N ARG A 73 -19.22 0.16 0.83
CA ARG A 73 -18.38 1.37 0.86
C ARG A 73 -18.79 2.42 -0.16
N GLU A 74 -19.24 2.01 -1.35
CA GLU A 74 -19.81 2.91 -2.34
C GLU A 74 -21.07 3.59 -1.78
N SER A 75 -21.97 2.82 -1.15
CA SER A 75 -23.20 3.37 -0.57
C SER A 75 -22.96 4.30 0.61
N SER A 76 -21.92 4.03 1.42
CA SER A 76 -21.58 4.79 2.62
C SER A 76 -20.54 5.90 2.39
N ARG A 77 -20.00 6.03 1.15
CA ARG A 77 -18.90 6.95 0.80
C ARG A 77 -17.63 6.69 1.63
N GLN A 78 -17.25 5.42 1.76
CA GLN A 78 -16.09 4.93 2.54
C GLN A 78 -15.10 4.13 1.67
N LEU A 79 -15.03 4.43 0.38
CA LEU A 79 -14.00 3.89 -0.52
C LEU A 79 -12.59 4.43 -0.18
N GLU A 80 -12.54 5.58 0.48
CA GLU A 80 -11.32 6.23 0.92
C GLU A 80 -11.28 6.23 2.46
N MET A 81 -10.15 5.82 3.02
CA MET A 81 -9.95 5.78 4.46
C MET A 81 -8.48 5.95 4.85
N LEU A 82 -8.23 6.30 6.11
CA LEU A 82 -6.91 6.12 6.70
C LEU A 82 -6.80 4.67 7.19
N TRP A 83 -5.93 3.88 6.57
CA TRP A 83 -5.73 2.50 6.95
C TRP A 83 -4.57 2.39 7.94
N ARG A 84 -4.89 1.95 9.16
CA ARG A 84 -3.91 1.61 10.20
C ARG A 84 -3.35 0.21 9.97
N GLY A 85 -2.09 0.12 9.54
CA GLY A 85 -1.40 -1.13 9.22
C GLY A 85 -0.84 -1.89 10.43
N SER A 86 -0.74 -1.26 11.60
CA SER A 86 -0.23 -1.90 12.82
C SER A 86 -0.89 -1.36 14.08
N ASP A 87 -1.19 -2.26 15.01
CA ASP A 87 -1.71 -1.91 16.34
C ASP A 87 -0.57 -1.57 17.32
N ASP A 88 0.62 -2.15 17.10
CA ASP A 88 1.77 -2.04 18.00
C ASP A 88 2.64 -0.80 17.69
N LEU A 89 2.75 -0.43 16.41
CA LEU A 89 3.53 0.75 16.03
C LEU A 89 2.79 2.03 16.42
N ALA A 90 3.55 2.98 16.99
CA ALA A 90 3.02 4.28 17.38
C ALA A 90 2.52 5.04 16.14
N GLN A 91 1.33 5.62 16.24
CA GLN A 91 0.81 6.49 15.17
C GLN A 91 1.71 7.72 14.98
N PRO A 92 1.91 8.20 13.74
CA PRO A 92 1.30 7.72 12.47
C PRO A 92 2.19 6.73 11.69
N THR A 93 3.14 6.05 12.35
CA THR A 93 4.23 5.28 11.68
C THR A 93 3.75 4.24 10.68
N ALA A 94 2.58 3.64 10.92
CA ALA A 94 1.99 2.59 10.09
C ALA A 94 0.63 2.99 9.48
N ASP A 95 0.32 4.28 9.46
CA ASP A 95 -0.94 4.78 8.92
C ASP A 95 -0.74 5.25 7.47
N ILE A 96 -1.61 4.82 6.55
CA ILE A 96 -1.52 5.19 5.13
C ILE A 96 -2.89 5.53 4.56
N PHE A 97 -2.99 6.63 3.80
CA PHE A 97 -4.20 6.94 3.05
C PHE A 97 -4.46 5.83 2.03
N THR A 98 -5.65 5.25 2.05
CA THR A 98 -6.01 4.16 1.14
C THR A 98 -7.27 4.51 0.37
N GLY A 99 -7.18 4.43 -0.96
CA GLY A 99 -8.31 4.63 -1.87
C GLY A 99 -8.61 3.36 -2.67
N GLY A 100 -9.87 2.94 -2.66
CA GLY A 100 -10.37 1.87 -3.52
C GLY A 100 -11.02 2.39 -4.80
N THR A 101 -10.85 1.69 -5.92
CA THR A 101 -11.60 1.90 -7.18
C THR A 101 -12.71 0.91 -7.39
#